data_AF-A0A9X1D4I8-F1
#
_entry.id   AF-A0A9X1D4I8-F1
#
_cell.length_a   1.000
_cell.length_b   1.000
_cell.length_c   1.000
_cell.angle_alpha   90.00
_cell.angle_beta   90.00
_cell.angle_gamma   90.00
#
_symmetry.space_group_name_H-M   'P 1'
#
loop_
_entity.id
_entity.type
_entity.pdbx_description
1 polymer ?
#
loop_
_entity_poly.entity_id
_entity_poly.type
_entity_poly.pdbx_seq_one_letter_code
_entity_poly.pdbx_strand_id
1 'polypeptide(L)'
;MALNRKDQLKALFGTVEPAPVPAAPADKAPETKSAEPDAARPRSASGAVKAMGLSLGGLSKEVEEARRLKESLDASERVSQVDATLIEASFVADRLDNGAQDADFDALVSSIETSGQQVPVLLRPHPDKPGRYQTAYGHRRVRAAGKLGIPVLAIVRPLSDVELVLAQGKENSERRDLSFIERALFAHELIGRGFERGLVQDALSLHKAEMTRFLQVADAVPEHIVRAIGAAPKVGRPRWMALAELLKGEAARVKADDETTSERFRAATSDERFNLLFTRLQRRGQPVVGAAREIRDGKGRAVANLIVTKGKARVDFLEKIADGFEDFLGEELPRLLERFKQERGPAAGQD
;
A
#
# COMPACT_ATOMS: atom_id res chain seq x y z
N MET A 1 -21.90 -16.97 -32.46
CA MET A 1 -21.05 -16.10 -33.29
C MET A 1 -21.26 -14.65 -32.86
N ALA A 2 -20.21 -13.83 -32.84
CA ALA A 2 -20.28 -12.47 -32.31
C ALA A 2 -20.83 -11.48 -33.36
N LEU A 3 -21.72 -10.57 -32.94
CA LEU A 3 -22.06 -9.39 -33.74
C LEU A 3 -20.99 -8.30 -33.58
N ASN A 4 -20.75 -7.56 -34.66
CA ASN A 4 -19.57 -6.72 -34.80
C ASN A 4 -19.79 -5.33 -34.16
N ARG A 5 -18.85 -4.91 -33.31
CA ARG A 5 -18.91 -3.66 -32.52
C ARG A 5 -18.86 -2.37 -33.37
N LYS A 6 -18.69 -2.52 -34.68
CA LYS A 6 -18.48 -1.43 -35.66
C LYS A 6 -19.80 -0.80 -36.15
N ASP A 7 -20.90 -1.55 -36.14
CA ASP A 7 -22.18 -1.08 -36.70
C ASP A 7 -22.98 -0.24 -35.70
N GLN A 8 -22.86 -0.52 -34.39
CA GLN A 8 -23.50 0.27 -33.33
C GLN A 8 -22.94 1.70 -33.20
N LEU A 9 -21.66 1.91 -33.57
CA LEU A 9 -21.03 3.24 -33.51
C LEU A 9 -21.40 4.15 -34.68
N LYS A 10 -21.99 3.62 -35.75
CA LYS A 10 -22.46 4.41 -36.91
C LYS A 10 -23.84 5.02 -36.72
N ALA A 11 -24.61 4.58 -35.71
CA ALA A 11 -25.95 5.08 -35.43
C ALA A 11 -25.97 6.32 -34.51
N LEU A 12 -24.84 6.69 -33.90
CA LEU A 12 -24.75 7.73 -32.87
C LEU A 12 -24.21 9.09 -33.36
N PHE A 13 -23.66 9.17 -34.57
CA PHE A 13 -23.09 10.41 -35.12
C PHE A 13 -23.41 10.55 -36.62
N GLY A 14 -24.44 11.34 -36.93
CA GLY A 14 -24.87 11.65 -38.30
C GLY A 14 -25.82 12.86 -38.32
N THR A 15 -25.26 14.05 -38.59
CA THR A 15 -25.94 15.36 -38.63
C THR A 15 -26.81 15.56 -39.87
N VAL A 16 -28.01 16.12 -39.73
CA VAL A 16 -28.78 16.75 -40.84
C VAL A 16 -29.61 17.94 -40.34
N GLU A 17 -29.64 19.00 -41.14
CA GLU A 17 -30.51 20.19 -41.11
C GLU A 17 -30.87 20.51 -42.59
N PRO A 18 -31.91 21.29 -42.98
CA PRO A 18 -33.30 21.42 -42.49
C PRO A 18 -34.38 21.09 -43.59
N ALA A 19 -35.68 21.03 -43.19
CA ALA A 19 -36.95 21.35 -43.94
C ALA A 19 -37.24 20.74 -45.37
N PRO A 20 -38.51 20.53 -45.82
CA PRO A 20 -39.74 21.30 -45.53
C PRO A 20 -41.08 20.49 -45.36
N VAL A 21 -42.21 21.22 -45.34
CA VAL A 21 -43.62 20.79 -45.11
C VAL A 21 -44.29 20.14 -46.34
N PRO A 22 -45.38 19.33 -46.20
CA PRO A 22 -46.73 19.85 -46.50
C PRO A 22 -47.89 19.25 -45.64
N ALA A 23 -49.15 19.54 -46.01
CA ALA A 23 -50.36 19.52 -45.15
C ALA A 23 -51.39 18.37 -45.38
N ALA A 24 -52.51 18.44 -44.64
CA ALA A 24 -53.66 17.50 -44.57
C ALA A 24 -54.58 17.54 -45.83
N PRO A 25 -55.72 16.80 -45.90
CA PRO A 25 -56.93 17.01 -45.08
C PRO A 25 -57.47 15.66 -44.51
N ALA A 26 -58.67 15.50 -43.92
CA ALA A 26 -59.83 16.35 -43.63
C ALA A 26 -60.38 15.97 -42.21
N ASP A 27 -61.27 16.70 -41.53
CA ASP A 27 -62.77 16.72 -41.61
C ASP A 27 -63.27 16.74 -40.13
N LYS A 28 -64.47 17.18 -39.70
CA LYS A 28 -65.56 18.00 -40.27
C LYS A 28 -66.29 18.73 -39.11
N ALA A 29 -67.28 19.59 -39.38
CA ALA A 29 -68.01 20.40 -38.37
C ALA A 29 -69.42 19.84 -38.02
N PRO A 30 -70.15 20.44 -37.05
CA PRO A 30 -70.97 21.61 -37.37
C PRO A 30 -70.88 22.80 -36.39
N GLU A 31 -71.56 23.89 -36.78
CA GLU A 31 -71.48 25.26 -36.23
C GLU A 31 -72.33 25.52 -34.97
N THR A 32 -72.03 26.59 -34.23
CA THR A 32 -73.05 27.38 -33.49
C THR A 32 -72.71 28.88 -33.52
N LYS A 33 -73.75 29.74 -33.45
CA LYS A 33 -73.68 31.21 -33.57
C LYS A 33 -73.65 31.91 -32.20
N SER A 34 -73.21 33.17 -32.23
CA SER A 34 -73.06 34.09 -31.09
C SER A 34 -74.34 34.42 -30.32
N ALA A 35 -74.18 34.70 -29.02
CA ALA A 35 -75.07 35.54 -28.21
C ALA A 35 -74.24 36.25 -27.12
N GLU A 36 -74.72 37.41 -26.65
CA GLU A 36 -73.99 38.37 -25.79
C GLU A 36 -74.37 38.26 -24.27
N PRO A 37 -73.88 39.10 -23.34
CA PRO A 37 -73.51 38.67 -21.99
C PRO A 37 -74.53 38.98 -20.87
N ASP A 38 -74.30 38.41 -19.67
CA ASP A 38 -74.84 38.95 -18.40
C ASP A 38 -73.91 38.69 -17.20
N ALA A 39 -74.19 39.33 -16.06
CA ALA A 39 -73.18 39.89 -15.18
C ALA A 39 -73.01 39.24 -13.78
N ALA A 40 -71.84 39.54 -13.20
CA ALA A 40 -71.55 39.78 -11.77
C ALA A 40 -71.93 38.72 -10.70
N ARG A 41 -70.89 38.24 -10.01
CA ARG A 41 -70.69 38.51 -8.56
C ARG A 41 -69.22 38.31 -8.13
N PRO A 42 -68.69 39.13 -7.22
CA PRO A 42 -67.27 39.09 -6.86
C PRO A 42 -66.96 38.17 -5.68
N ARG A 43 -65.73 37.65 -5.62
CA ARG A 43 -65.06 37.26 -4.36
C ARG A 43 -63.62 37.76 -4.34
N SER A 44 -63.38 38.79 -3.55
CA SER A 44 -62.06 39.34 -3.25
C SER A 44 -61.31 38.46 -2.23
N ALA A 45 -60.23 37.78 -2.64
CA ALA A 45 -59.18 37.25 -1.74
C ALA A 45 -57.98 36.60 -2.50
N SER A 46 -57.30 37.31 -3.41
CA SER A 46 -56.08 36.73 -4.05
C SER A 46 -54.99 37.73 -4.48
N GLY A 47 -54.98 38.94 -3.88
CA GLY A 47 -53.86 39.87 -4.01
C GLY A 47 -52.71 39.49 -3.06
N ALA A 48 -52.99 39.51 -1.76
CA ALA A 48 -52.00 39.28 -0.70
C ALA A 48 -51.33 37.90 -0.76
N VAL A 49 -52.09 36.83 -1.05
CA VAL A 49 -51.54 35.46 -1.14
C VAL A 49 -50.62 35.30 -2.35
N LYS A 50 -50.97 35.93 -3.50
CA LYS A 50 -50.12 35.92 -4.70
C LYS A 50 -48.84 36.75 -4.50
N ALA A 51 -48.94 37.89 -3.81
CA ALA A 51 -47.78 38.69 -3.42
C ALA A 51 -46.86 37.94 -2.44
N MET A 52 -47.42 37.25 -1.44
CA MET A 52 -46.65 36.39 -0.54
C MET A 52 -46.01 35.19 -1.26
N GLY A 53 -46.68 34.57 -2.24
CA GLY A 53 -46.08 33.51 -3.06
C GLY A 53 -44.88 33.98 -3.88
N LEU A 54 -44.93 35.20 -4.42
CA LEU A 54 -43.81 35.82 -5.13
C LEU A 54 -42.67 36.21 -4.17
N SER A 55 -43.00 36.73 -2.98
CA SER A 55 -42.01 37.07 -1.94
C SER A 55 -41.31 35.84 -1.36
N LEU A 56 -42.05 34.77 -1.06
CA LEU A 56 -41.50 33.48 -0.63
C LEU A 56 -40.66 32.82 -1.74
N GLY A 57 -41.07 32.96 -3.01
CA GLY A 57 -40.27 32.51 -4.16
C GLY A 57 -38.96 33.29 -4.31
N GLY A 58 -38.96 34.60 -4.05
CA GLY A 58 -37.74 35.43 -3.99
C GLY A 58 -36.82 34.99 -2.86
N LEU A 59 -37.33 34.93 -1.63
CA LEU A 59 -36.58 34.48 -0.44
C LEU A 59 -36.03 33.04 -0.61
N SER A 60 -36.77 32.14 -1.26
CA SER A 60 -36.29 30.77 -1.51
C SER A 60 -35.10 30.76 -2.49
N LYS A 61 -35.14 31.60 -3.54
CA LYS A 61 -34.01 31.78 -4.45
C LYS A 61 -32.82 32.43 -3.78
N GLU A 62 -33.03 33.48 -2.99
CA GLU A 62 -31.97 34.13 -2.20
C GLU A 62 -31.31 33.15 -1.21
N VAL A 63 -32.08 32.26 -0.58
CA VAL A 63 -31.54 31.20 0.29
C VAL A 63 -30.79 30.13 -0.50
N GLU A 64 -31.25 29.74 -1.69
CA GLU A 64 -30.50 28.83 -2.57
C GLU A 64 -29.21 29.47 -3.12
N GLU A 65 -29.25 30.73 -3.52
CA GLU A 65 -28.09 31.49 -3.98
C GLU A 65 -27.09 31.73 -2.84
N ALA A 66 -27.56 32.05 -1.64
CA ALA A 66 -26.71 32.13 -0.45
C ALA A 66 -26.10 30.77 -0.05
N ARG A 67 -26.82 29.66 -0.25
CA ARG A 67 -26.27 28.30 -0.08
C ARG A 67 -25.21 27.98 -1.13
N ARG A 68 -25.47 28.24 -2.41
CA ARG A 68 -24.47 28.05 -3.50
C ARG A 68 -23.26 28.96 -3.36
N LEU A 69 -23.46 30.19 -2.87
CA LEU A 69 -22.37 31.12 -2.58
C LEU A 69 -21.57 30.60 -1.37
N LYS A 70 -22.23 30.09 -0.33
CA LYS A 70 -21.56 29.45 0.79
C LYS A 70 -20.80 28.18 0.37
N GLU A 71 -21.41 27.31 -0.42
CA GLU A 71 -20.79 26.10 -0.98
C GLU A 71 -19.59 26.44 -1.88
N SER A 72 -19.64 27.52 -2.67
CA SER A 72 -18.50 27.97 -3.48
C SER A 72 -17.41 28.68 -2.67
N LEU A 73 -17.76 29.33 -1.55
CA LEU A 73 -16.79 29.85 -0.57
C LEU A 73 -16.14 28.74 0.27
N ASP A 74 -16.90 27.71 0.67
CA ASP A 74 -16.41 26.51 1.35
C ASP A 74 -15.56 25.63 0.39
N ALA A 75 -15.85 25.67 -0.91
CA ALA A 75 -15.01 25.08 -1.97
C ALA A 75 -13.78 25.93 -2.32
N SER A 76 -13.76 27.22 -1.97
CA SER A 76 -12.60 28.08 -2.18
C SER A 76 -11.55 27.76 -1.11
N GLU A 77 -10.55 26.96 -1.47
CA GLU A 77 -9.50 26.46 -0.59
C GLU A 77 -8.65 27.58 0.04
N ARG A 78 -9.14 28.15 1.14
CA ARG A 78 -8.46 29.23 1.86
C ARG A 78 -7.25 28.69 2.60
N VAL A 79 -6.06 29.02 2.09
CA VAL A 79 -4.80 28.79 2.80
C VAL A 79 -4.79 29.63 4.09
N SER A 80 -4.43 28.99 5.19
CA SER A 80 -4.35 29.53 6.54
C SER A 80 -3.00 29.18 7.17
N GLN A 81 -2.58 29.92 8.20
CA GLN A 81 -1.43 29.53 9.02
C GLN A 81 -1.93 28.83 10.28
N VAL A 82 -1.39 27.64 10.54
CA VAL A 82 -1.73 26.80 11.71
C VAL A 82 -0.45 26.50 12.48
N ASP A 83 -0.49 26.63 13.81
CA ASP A 83 0.62 26.28 14.68
C ASP A 83 0.95 24.78 14.55
N ALA A 84 2.21 24.45 14.28
CA ALA A 84 2.67 23.07 14.10
C ALA A 84 2.40 22.17 15.33
N THR A 85 2.34 22.75 16.53
CA THR A 85 2.06 22.02 17.80
C THR A 85 0.60 21.57 17.93
N LEU A 86 -0.32 22.17 17.17
CA LEU A 86 -1.73 21.79 17.12
C LEU A 86 -2.03 20.68 16.10
N ILE A 87 -1.02 20.28 15.30
CA ILE A 87 -1.17 19.33 14.21
C ILE A 87 -0.62 17.96 14.62
N GLU A 88 -1.47 16.95 14.55
CA GLU A 88 -1.09 15.55 14.70
C GLU A 88 -0.97 14.85 13.34
N ALA A 89 -0.18 13.78 13.27
CA ALA A 89 -0.10 12.94 12.08
C ALA A 89 -1.45 12.20 11.86
N SER A 90 -1.81 11.92 10.60
CA SER A 90 -2.88 10.93 10.36
C SER A 90 -2.49 9.57 10.89
N PHE A 91 -3.52 8.74 11.05
CA PHE A 91 -3.35 7.35 11.43
C PHE A 91 -2.61 6.53 10.37
N VAL A 92 -2.44 7.02 9.13
CA VAL A 92 -1.67 6.36 8.06
C VAL A 92 -0.34 7.08 7.85
N ALA A 93 0.77 6.33 7.91
CA ALA A 93 2.09 6.89 7.65
C ALA A 93 2.25 7.39 6.20
N ASP A 94 2.92 8.54 6.04
CA ASP A 94 3.21 9.16 4.74
C ASP A 94 4.23 8.34 3.93
N ARG A 95 5.33 7.95 4.59
CA ARG A 95 6.42 7.11 4.04
C ARG A 95 6.98 6.19 5.12
N LEU A 96 7.69 5.13 4.70
CA LEU A 96 8.58 4.40 5.61
C LEU A 96 9.77 5.29 5.95
N ASP A 97 10.09 5.40 7.24
CA ASP A 97 11.27 6.15 7.68
C ASP A 97 12.54 5.41 7.22
N ASN A 98 13.40 6.09 6.46
CA ASN A 98 14.66 5.51 6.00
C ASN A 98 15.71 5.40 7.12
N GLY A 99 15.44 5.97 8.30
CA GLY A 99 16.31 5.96 9.47
C GLY A 99 17.22 7.18 9.54
N ALA A 100 18.37 7.02 10.21
CA ALA A 100 19.25 8.11 10.63
C ALA A 100 19.94 8.94 9.51
N GLN A 101 19.57 8.77 8.24
CA GLN A 101 20.12 9.47 7.08
C GLN A 101 19.03 9.79 6.03
N ASP A 102 17.92 10.39 6.44
CA ASP A 102 16.98 11.01 5.48
C ASP A 102 17.52 12.38 5.01
N ALA A 103 18.55 12.34 4.15
CA ALA A 103 19.17 13.54 3.58
C ALA A 103 18.17 14.42 2.81
N ASP A 104 17.14 13.81 2.21
CA ASP A 104 16.04 14.52 1.55
C ASP A 104 15.20 15.33 2.56
N PHE A 105 15.09 14.88 3.81
CA PHE A 105 14.38 15.61 4.86
C PHE A 105 15.19 16.80 5.38
N ASP A 106 16.49 16.65 5.60
CA ASP A 106 17.32 17.79 6.02
C ASP A 106 17.49 18.82 4.88
N ALA A 107 17.50 18.38 3.62
CA ALA A 107 17.40 19.27 2.46
C ALA A 107 16.04 20.01 2.40
N LEU A 108 14.93 19.31 2.68
CA LEU A 108 13.60 19.92 2.78
C LEU A 108 13.51 20.94 3.92
N VAL A 109 14.09 20.65 5.09
CA VAL A 109 14.16 21.57 6.23
C VAL A 109 14.92 22.83 5.83
N SER A 110 16.13 22.69 5.28
CA SER A 110 16.97 23.81 4.82
C SER A 110 16.28 24.66 3.74
N SER A 111 15.53 24.01 2.84
CA SER A 111 14.74 24.69 1.81
C SER A 111 13.59 25.50 2.40
N ILE A 112 12.85 24.95 3.37
CA ILE A 112 11.75 25.64 4.06
C ILE A 112 12.29 26.79 4.94
N GLU A 113 13.44 26.63 5.57
CA GLU A 113 14.11 27.68 6.33
C GLU A 113 14.51 28.86 5.44
N THR A 114 15.11 28.58 4.26
CA THR A 114 15.61 29.61 3.35
C THR A 114 14.52 30.30 2.54
N SER A 115 13.51 29.55 2.09
CA SER A 115 12.50 30.00 1.11
C SER A 115 11.06 30.00 1.63
N GLY A 116 10.83 29.60 2.88
CA GLY A 116 9.49 29.39 3.43
C GLY A 116 8.78 28.16 2.85
N GLN A 117 7.62 27.84 3.41
CA GLN A 117 6.77 26.78 2.88
C GLN A 117 6.02 27.25 1.63
N GLN A 118 6.43 26.79 0.45
CA GLN A 118 5.83 27.19 -0.83
C GLN A 118 4.51 26.49 -1.16
N VAL A 119 4.33 25.24 -0.69
CA VAL A 119 3.15 24.41 -0.99
C VAL A 119 2.39 24.12 0.32
N PRO A 120 1.09 24.46 0.43
CA PRO A 120 0.31 24.18 1.63
C PRO A 120 0.13 22.67 1.86
N VAL A 121 -0.14 22.30 3.11
CA VAL A 121 -0.60 20.94 3.47
C VAL A 121 -2.13 20.90 3.54
N LEU A 122 -2.72 19.71 3.41
CA LEU A 122 -4.14 19.51 3.72
C LEU A 122 -4.29 18.96 5.13
N LEU A 123 -5.06 19.65 5.95
CA LEU A 123 -5.43 19.25 7.30
C LEU A 123 -6.94 19.02 7.37
N ARG A 124 -7.35 18.16 8.30
CA ARG A 124 -8.73 18.14 8.84
C ARG A 124 -8.75 18.53 10.31
N PRO A 125 -9.86 19.03 10.85
CA PRO A 125 -10.09 19.04 12.29
C PRO A 125 -9.96 17.61 12.85
N HIS A 126 -9.31 17.44 14.01
CA HIS A 126 -9.15 16.13 14.62
C HIS A 126 -10.52 15.63 15.14
N PRO A 127 -10.98 14.41 14.79
CA PRO A 127 -12.32 13.93 15.16
C PRO A 127 -12.56 13.91 16.67
N ASP A 128 -11.61 13.38 17.44
CA ASP A 128 -11.76 13.21 18.90
C ASP A 128 -11.19 14.36 19.75
N LYS A 129 -10.54 15.37 19.16
CA LYS A 129 -9.77 16.39 19.89
C LYS A 129 -10.10 17.81 19.38
N PRO A 130 -11.11 18.47 19.96
CA PRO A 130 -11.46 19.85 19.60
C PRO A 130 -10.25 20.79 19.68
N GLY A 131 -10.11 21.67 18.67
CA GLY A 131 -8.99 22.61 18.58
C GLY A 131 -7.66 22.03 18.09
N ARG A 132 -7.60 20.73 17.78
CA ARG A 132 -6.45 20.10 17.11
C ARG A 132 -6.78 19.74 15.66
N TYR A 133 -5.73 19.54 14.88
CA TYR A 133 -5.80 19.16 13.48
C TYR A 133 -5.09 17.83 13.23
N GLN A 134 -5.46 17.17 12.14
CA GLN A 134 -4.82 15.95 11.67
C GLN A 134 -4.40 16.11 10.21
N THR A 135 -3.16 15.73 9.91
CA THR A 135 -2.55 15.90 8.58
C THR A 135 -3.09 14.87 7.60
N ALA A 136 -3.78 15.29 6.53
CA ALA A 136 -4.20 14.38 5.46
C ALA A 136 -3.05 14.09 4.48
N TYR A 137 -2.28 15.11 4.08
CA TYR A 137 -1.05 14.91 3.30
C TYR A 137 0.02 15.94 3.65
N GLY A 138 1.28 15.66 3.32
CA GLY A 138 2.41 16.56 3.52
C GLY A 138 3.05 16.48 4.91
N HIS A 139 2.98 15.33 5.57
CA HIS A 139 3.50 15.10 6.93
C HIS A 139 4.98 15.48 7.07
N ARG A 140 5.81 15.27 6.03
CA ARG A 140 7.22 15.74 6.04
C ARG A 140 7.34 17.26 6.18
N ARG A 141 6.42 18.05 5.59
CA ARG A 141 6.41 19.53 5.74
C ARG A 141 5.98 19.94 7.13
N VAL A 142 4.97 19.28 7.72
CA VAL A 142 4.56 19.51 9.12
C VAL A 142 5.72 19.21 10.08
N ARG A 143 6.42 18.09 9.90
CA ARG A 143 7.62 17.74 10.67
C ARG A 143 8.74 18.77 10.53
N ALA A 144 8.99 19.26 9.31
CA ALA A 144 10.02 20.27 9.05
C ALA A 144 9.68 21.62 9.68
N ALA A 145 8.44 22.10 9.54
CA ALA A 145 7.96 23.31 10.18
C ALA A 145 8.03 23.22 11.72
N GLY A 146 7.64 22.06 12.29
CA GLY A 146 7.79 21.79 13.71
C GLY A 146 9.25 21.79 14.20
N LYS A 147 10.20 21.26 13.40
CA LYS A 147 11.65 21.33 13.68
C LYS A 147 12.19 22.77 13.65
N LEU A 148 11.61 23.63 12.81
CA LEU A 148 11.98 25.05 12.67
C LEU A 148 11.21 25.99 13.62
N GLY A 149 10.17 25.52 14.31
CA GLY A 149 9.32 26.35 15.17
C GLY A 149 8.44 27.35 14.42
N ILE A 150 8.15 27.12 13.13
CA ILE A 150 7.36 28.02 12.28
C ILE A 150 5.92 27.51 12.10
N PRO A 151 4.92 28.41 11.87
CA PRO A 151 3.57 27.99 11.52
C PRO A 151 3.54 27.30 10.14
N VAL A 152 2.63 26.34 10.02
CA VAL A 152 2.38 25.57 8.79
C VAL A 152 1.34 26.29 7.94
N LEU A 153 1.64 26.50 6.66
CA LEU A 153 0.64 26.89 5.66
C LEU A 153 -0.24 25.68 5.32
N ALA A 154 -1.53 25.80 5.58
CA ALA A 154 -2.49 24.71 5.54
C ALA A 154 -3.83 25.12 4.94
N ILE A 155 -4.40 24.23 4.13
CA ILE A 155 -5.81 24.21 3.78
C ILE A 155 -6.49 23.30 4.79
N VAL A 156 -7.52 23.80 5.48
CA VAL A 156 -8.29 23.01 6.46
C VAL A 156 -9.64 22.64 5.85
N ARG A 157 -9.93 21.34 5.74
CA ARG A 157 -11.21 20.81 5.24
C ARG A 157 -11.77 19.77 6.20
N PRO A 158 -13.09 19.77 6.52
CA PRO A 158 -13.70 18.63 7.18
C PRO A 158 -13.63 17.40 6.26
N LEU A 159 -13.00 16.32 6.73
CA LEU A 159 -12.81 15.08 5.98
C LEU A 159 -13.14 13.88 6.88
N SER A 160 -13.99 12.98 6.40
CA SER A 160 -14.12 11.64 6.96
C SER A 160 -12.81 10.85 6.83
N ASP A 161 -12.68 9.73 7.54
CA ASP A 161 -11.49 8.87 7.43
C ASP A 161 -11.32 8.33 6.00
N VAL A 162 -12.43 8.06 5.31
CA VAL A 162 -12.48 7.65 3.89
C VAL A 162 -11.90 8.75 2.99
N GLU A 163 -12.35 9.99 3.15
CA GLU A 163 -11.90 11.10 2.30
C GLU A 163 -10.44 11.51 2.61
N LEU A 164 -10.00 11.41 3.86
CA LEU A 164 -8.59 11.60 4.22
C LEU A 164 -7.71 10.59 3.50
N VAL A 165 -8.10 9.31 3.50
CA VAL A 165 -7.34 8.23 2.85
C VAL A 165 -7.31 8.41 1.33
N LEU A 166 -8.44 8.78 0.71
CA LEU A 166 -8.50 9.11 -0.71
C LEU A 166 -7.59 10.31 -1.07
N ALA A 167 -7.60 11.36 -0.25
CA ALA A 167 -6.76 12.54 -0.46
C ALA A 167 -5.26 12.23 -0.32
N GLN A 168 -4.88 11.45 0.70
CA GLN A 168 -3.50 11.01 0.92
C GLN A 168 -3.01 10.09 -0.22
N GLY A 169 -3.84 9.14 -0.64
CA GLY A 169 -3.55 8.20 -1.72
C GLY A 169 -3.38 8.90 -3.08
N LYS A 170 -4.29 9.84 -3.41
CA LYS A 170 -4.22 10.64 -4.63
C LYS A 170 -2.93 11.45 -4.71
N GLU A 171 -2.58 12.17 -3.65
CA GLU A 171 -1.37 13.01 -3.58
C GLU A 171 -0.10 12.18 -3.84
N ASN A 172 0.04 11.06 -3.11
CA ASN A 172 1.18 10.17 -3.23
C ASN A 172 1.24 9.40 -4.58
N SER A 173 0.08 9.11 -5.19
CA SER A 173 -0.02 8.51 -6.53
C SER A 173 0.40 9.50 -7.62
N GLU A 174 -0.06 10.75 -7.55
CA GLU A 174 0.28 11.83 -8.49
C GLU A 174 1.79 12.14 -8.49
N ARG A 175 2.44 12.09 -7.31
CA ARG A 175 3.90 12.25 -7.21
C ARG A 175 4.70 11.05 -7.75
N ARG A 176 4.09 9.87 -7.91
CA ARG A 176 4.76 8.59 -8.24
C ARG A 176 5.87 8.17 -7.24
N ASP A 177 5.86 8.75 -6.05
CA ASP A 177 6.99 8.68 -5.11
C ASP A 177 7.05 7.39 -4.28
N LEU A 178 5.92 6.72 -4.04
CA LEU A 178 5.89 5.55 -3.17
C LEU A 178 6.56 4.34 -3.81
N SER A 179 7.35 3.61 -3.02
CA SER A 179 7.88 2.30 -3.38
C SER A 179 6.78 1.23 -3.52
N PHE A 180 7.16 0.05 -4.03
CA PHE A 180 6.25 -1.10 -4.07
C PHE A 180 5.76 -1.50 -2.67
N ILE A 181 6.66 -1.50 -1.68
CA ILE A 181 6.37 -2.01 -0.34
C ILE A 181 5.57 -1.00 0.49
N GLU A 182 5.80 0.30 0.32
CA GLU A 182 4.98 1.34 0.98
C GLU A 182 3.52 1.29 0.53
N ARG A 183 3.26 1.16 -0.77
CA ARG A 183 1.89 0.95 -1.27
C ARG A 183 1.27 -0.35 -0.74
N ALA A 184 2.06 -1.40 -0.55
CA ALA A 184 1.58 -2.66 -0.02
C ALA A 184 1.22 -2.58 1.47
N LEU A 185 2.04 -1.93 2.29
CA LEU A 185 1.73 -1.66 3.70
C LEU A 185 0.53 -0.71 3.85
N PHE A 186 0.47 0.37 3.06
CA PHE A 186 -0.66 1.30 3.06
C PHE A 186 -1.97 0.56 2.74
N ALA A 187 -1.97 -0.30 1.71
CA ALA A 187 -3.14 -1.11 1.39
C ALA A 187 -3.51 -2.07 2.53
N HIS A 188 -2.53 -2.78 3.11
CA HIS A 188 -2.76 -3.71 4.21
C HIS A 188 -3.30 -3.03 5.47
N GLU A 189 -2.72 -1.88 5.87
CA GLU A 189 -3.17 -1.12 7.04
C GLU A 189 -4.64 -0.67 6.90
N LEU A 190 -5.04 -0.21 5.71
CA LEU A 190 -6.42 0.21 5.47
C LEU A 190 -7.40 -0.97 5.52
N ILE A 191 -7.04 -2.12 4.96
CA ILE A 191 -7.86 -3.33 5.10
C ILE A 191 -7.95 -3.77 6.58
N GLY A 192 -6.85 -3.69 7.33
CA GLY A 192 -6.82 -3.99 8.77
C GLY A 192 -7.69 -3.04 9.61
N ARG A 193 -7.88 -1.80 9.16
CA ARG A 193 -8.78 -0.80 9.76
C ARG A 193 -10.25 -0.94 9.31
N GLY A 194 -10.56 -1.91 8.45
CA GLY A 194 -11.93 -2.19 7.99
C GLY A 194 -12.38 -1.40 6.76
N PHE A 195 -11.49 -0.70 6.05
CA PHE A 195 -11.84 -0.07 4.78
C PHE A 195 -12.11 -1.12 3.70
N GLU A 196 -13.07 -0.81 2.80
CA GLU A 196 -13.45 -1.72 1.73
C GLU A 196 -12.37 -1.82 0.64
N ARG A 197 -12.18 -3.02 0.06
CA ARG A 197 -11.13 -3.26 -0.94
C ARG A 197 -11.26 -2.38 -2.18
N GLY A 198 -12.47 -2.08 -2.64
CA GLY A 198 -12.70 -1.16 -3.76
C GLY A 198 -12.16 0.23 -3.48
N LEU A 199 -12.50 0.80 -2.32
CA LEU A 199 -12.03 2.13 -1.90
C LEU A 199 -10.49 2.21 -1.83
N VAL A 200 -9.83 1.19 -1.29
CA VAL A 200 -8.36 1.16 -1.19
C VAL A 200 -7.71 1.01 -2.58
N GLN A 201 -8.36 0.31 -3.51
CA GLN A 201 -7.93 0.27 -4.91
C GLN A 201 -8.03 1.65 -5.56
N ASP A 202 -9.13 2.37 -5.36
CA ASP A 202 -9.34 3.70 -5.93
C ASP A 202 -8.35 4.72 -5.35
N ALA A 203 -8.16 4.73 -4.03
CA ALA A 203 -7.19 5.58 -3.32
C ALA A 203 -5.76 5.46 -3.89
N LEU A 204 -5.34 4.23 -4.22
CA LEU A 204 -4.01 3.94 -4.77
C LEU A 204 -3.97 3.82 -6.31
N SER A 205 -5.11 4.05 -6.99
CA SER A 205 -5.25 3.86 -8.45
C SER A 205 -4.83 2.46 -8.95
N LEU A 206 -5.17 1.40 -8.20
CA LEU A 206 -4.70 0.03 -8.45
C LEU A 206 -5.70 -0.88 -9.16
N HIS A 207 -5.20 -1.68 -10.09
CA HIS A 207 -5.96 -2.80 -10.63
C HIS A 207 -6.06 -3.96 -9.63
N LYS A 208 -7.18 -4.70 -9.69
CA LYS A 208 -7.51 -5.82 -8.77
C LYS A 208 -6.38 -6.85 -8.62
N ALA A 209 -5.66 -7.15 -9.70
CA ALA A 209 -4.56 -8.11 -9.67
C ALA A 209 -3.28 -7.58 -8.99
N GLU A 210 -3.12 -6.27 -8.84
CA GLU A 210 -2.01 -5.67 -8.09
C GLU A 210 -2.32 -5.61 -6.60
N MET A 211 -3.56 -5.23 -6.24
CA MET A 211 -4.05 -5.29 -4.86
C MET A 211 -3.81 -6.66 -4.21
N THR A 212 -4.19 -7.76 -4.87
CA THR A 212 -3.92 -9.12 -4.36
C THR A 212 -2.42 -9.37 -4.12
N ARG A 213 -1.55 -8.87 -4.99
CA ARG A 213 -0.09 -9.08 -4.89
C ARG A 213 0.58 -8.19 -3.84
N PHE A 214 0.00 -7.03 -3.56
CA PHE A 214 0.41 -6.16 -2.44
C PHE A 214 0.08 -6.83 -1.11
N LEU A 215 -1.18 -7.24 -0.91
CA LEU A 215 -1.60 -7.94 0.30
C LEU A 215 -0.78 -9.23 0.53
N GLN A 216 -0.58 -10.05 -0.49
CA GLN A 216 0.27 -11.25 -0.40
C GLN A 216 1.70 -11.00 0.10
N VAL A 217 2.30 -9.84 -0.20
CA VAL A 217 3.63 -9.48 0.32
C VAL A 217 3.55 -8.94 1.74
N ALA A 218 2.57 -8.08 2.04
CA ALA A 218 2.35 -7.52 3.37
C ALA A 218 1.99 -8.59 4.41
N ASP A 219 1.18 -9.59 4.05
CA ASP A 219 0.80 -10.72 4.91
C ASP A 219 1.99 -11.67 5.18
N ALA A 220 2.91 -11.81 4.22
CA ALA A 220 3.97 -12.83 4.25
C ALA A 220 5.32 -12.32 4.80
N VAL A 221 5.62 -11.04 4.65
CA VAL A 221 6.83 -10.40 5.19
C VAL A 221 6.48 -9.69 6.50
N PRO A 222 7.02 -10.10 7.66
CA PRO A 222 6.71 -9.46 8.93
C PRO A 222 6.99 -7.95 8.92
N GLU A 223 6.09 -7.17 9.51
CA GLU A 223 6.14 -5.70 9.46
C GLU A 223 7.45 -5.13 10.00
N HIS A 224 8.03 -5.72 11.04
CA HIS A 224 9.31 -5.29 11.61
C HIS A 224 10.49 -5.50 10.64
N ILE A 225 10.47 -6.56 9.83
CA ILE A 225 11.44 -6.79 8.75
C ILE A 225 11.28 -5.73 7.65
N VAL A 226 10.04 -5.41 7.26
CA VAL A 226 9.77 -4.35 6.28
C VAL A 226 10.27 -3.00 6.78
N ARG A 227 9.97 -2.63 8.03
CA ARG A 227 10.42 -1.38 8.64
C ARG A 227 11.94 -1.31 8.81
N ALA A 228 12.59 -2.44 9.10
CA ALA A 228 14.06 -2.50 9.16
C ALA A 228 14.71 -2.25 7.78
N ILE A 229 14.13 -2.81 6.70
CA ILE A 229 14.57 -2.57 5.33
C ILE A 229 14.33 -1.12 4.90
N GLY A 230 13.13 -0.59 5.15
CA GLY A 230 12.67 0.70 4.63
C GLY A 230 12.03 0.60 3.24
N ALA A 231 11.92 1.73 2.53
CA ALA A 231 11.20 1.84 1.25
C ALA A 231 11.79 1.00 0.10
N ALA A 232 13.12 0.85 0.05
CA ALA A 232 13.87 0.14 -1.00
C ALA A 232 13.34 0.43 -2.44
N PRO A 233 13.37 1.70 -2.89
CA PRO A 233 12.66 2.15 -4.10
C PRO A 233 13.13 1.47 -5.39
N LYS A 234 14.36 0.94 -5.46
CA LYS A 234 14.86 0.19 -6.62
C LYS A 234 14.38 -1.26 -6.63
N VAL A 235 13.75 -1.74 -5.56
CA VAL A 235 13.31 -3.13 -5.39
C VAL A 235 11.86 -3.31 -5.85
N GLY A 236 11.71 -3.74 -7.09
CA GLY A 236 10.41 -4.04 -7.68
C GLY A 236 9.74 -5.33 -7.16
N ARG A 237 8.44 -5.45 -7.48
CA ARG A 237 7.54 -6.57 -7.14
C ARG A 237 8.18 -7.99 -7.14
N PRO A 238 8.93 -8.44 -8.16
CA PRO A 238 9.41 -9.82 -8.20
C PRO A 238 10.38 -10.17 -7.06
N ARG A 239 11.19 -9.19 -6.62
CA ARG A 239 12.14 -9.39 -5.51
C ARG A 239 11.42 -9.46 -4.18
N TRP A 240 10.45 -8.59 -3.94
CA TRP A 240 9.60 -8.63 -2.75
C TRP A 240 8.79 -9.94 -2.63
N MET A 241 8.22 -10.43 -3.74
CA MET A 241 7.56 -11.74 -3.77
C MET A 241 8.54 -12.89 -3.48
N ALA A 242 9.78 -12.84 -3.99
CA ALA A 242 10.79 -13.84 -3.69
C ALA A 242 11.26 -13.78 -2.23
N LEU A 243 11.34 -12.59 -1.61
CA LEU A 243 11.62 -12.43 -0.18
C LEU A 243 10.49 -13.03 0.68
N ALA A 244 9.23 -12.75 0.32
CA ALA A 244 8.06 -13.35 0.98
C ALA A 244 8.08 -14.89 0.94
N GLU A 245 8.49 -15.48 -0.19
CA GLU A 245 8.64 -16.94 -0.30
C GLU A 245 9.74 -17.49 0.62
N LEU A 246 10.90 -16.82 0.69
CA LEU A 246 12.01 -17.20 1.56
C LEU A 246 11.65 -17.12 3.05
N LEU A 247 10.80 -16.16 3.44
CA LEU A 247 10.40 -15.91 4.84
C LEU A 247 9.26 -16.81 5.34
N LYS A 248 8.76 -17.76 4.54
CA LYS A 248 7.79 -18.76 5.00
C LYS A 248 8.35 -19.71 6.07
N GLY A 249 9.65 -20.00 6.02
CA GLY A 249 10.30 -20.90 6.96
C GLY A 249 10.72 -20.20 8.26
N GLU A 250 10.42 -20.78 9.42
CA GLU A 250 10.82 -20.23 10.73
C GLU A 250 12.34 -20.02 10.85
N ALA A 251 13.15 -20.99 10.41
CA ALA A 251 14.60 -20.87 10.38
C ALA A 251 15.13 -19.78 9.41
N ALA A 252 14.30 -19.31 8.47
CA ALA A 252 14.61 -18.16 7.62
C ALA A 252 14.22 -16.85 8.30
N ARG A 253 13.13 -16.82 9.08
CA ARG A 253 12.75 -15.66 9.92
C ARG A 253 13.82 -15.35 10.96
N VAL A 254 14.28 -16.36 11.72
CA VAL A 254 15.36 -16.17 12.71
C VAL A 254 16.65 -15.62 12.07
N LYS A 255 17.00 -16.06 10.85
CA LYS A 255 18.13 -15.50 10.08
C LYS A 255 17.89 -14.06 9.60
N ALA A 256 16.64 -13.70 9.34
CA ALA A 256 16.27 -12.34 8.96
C ALA A 256 16.38 -11.41 10.16
N ASP A 257 15.85 -11.82 11.32
CA ASP A 257 15.95 -11.10 12.58
C ASP A 257 17.43 -10.85 12.94
N ASP A 258 18.27 -11.90 12.93
CA ASP A 258 19.74 -11.82 13.07
C ASP A 258 20.37 -10.74 12.16
N GLU A 259 20.14 -10.81 10.85
CA GLU A 259 20.70 -9.86 9.88
C GLU A 259 20.24 -8.42 10.15
N THR A 260 18.96 -8.18 10.50
CA THR A 260 18.46 -6.82 10.81
C THR A 260 19.07 -6.20 12.06
N THR A 261 19.60 -7.00 12.99
CA THR A 261 20.33 -6.49 14.16
C THR A 261 21.78 -6.13 13.86
N SER A 262 22.35 -6.61 12.75
CA SER A 262 23.76 -6.40 12.41
C SER A 262 24.09 -4.92 12.14
N GLU A 263 25.27 -4.49 12.57
CA GLU A 263 25.76 -3.13 12.34
C GLU A 263 25.86 -2.80 10.84
N ARG A 264 26.34 -3.76 10.03
CA ARG A 264 26.41 -3.64 8.58
C ARG A 264 25.05 -3.37 7.95
N PHE A 265 23.98 -4.02 8.41
CA PHE A 265 22.64 -3.78 7.91
C PHE A 265 22.14 -2.38 8.30
N ARG A 266 22.34 -1.99 9.57
CA ARG A 266 21.90 -0.68 10.08
C ARG A 266 22.61 0.51 9.43
N ALA A 267 23.89 0.36 9.08
CA ALA A 267 24.68 1.37 8.40
C ALA A 267 24.41 1.47 6.88
N ALA A 268 23.67 0.51 6.29
CA ALA A 268 23.43 0.46 4.86
C ALA A 268 22.19 1.27 4.42
N THR A 269 22.14 1.66 3.15
CA THR A 269 20.96 2.29 2.55
C THR A 269 19.79 1.29 2.44
N SER A 270 18.57 1.78 2.25
CA SER A 270 17.37 0.91 2.21
C SER A 270 17.40 -0.16 1.11
N ASP A 271 17.89 0.18 -0.09
CA ASP A 271 18.07 -0.79 -1.18
C ASP A 271 19.14 -1.85 -0.83
N GLU A 272 20.22 -1.44 -0.16
CA GLU A 272 21.30 -2.33 0.27
C GLU A 272 20.85 -3.25 1.40
N ARG A 273 20.09 -2.76 2.38
CA ARG A 273 19.45 -3.57 3.43
C ARG A 273 18.62 -4.70 2.85
N PHE A 274 17.78 -4.40 1.86
CA PHE A 274 17.05 -5.44 1.13
C PHE A 274 18.00 -6.47 0.53
N ASN A 275 19.07 -6.03 -0.15
CA ASN A 275 20.00 -6.92 -0.84
C ASN A 275 20.84 -7.78 0.11
N LEU A 276 21.26 -7.26 1.27
CA LEU A 276 21.95 -7.99 2.32
C LEU A 276 21.07 -9.13 2.83
N LEU A 277 19.85 -8.80 3.29
CA LEU A 277 18.88 -9.77 3.79
C LEU A 277 18.53 -10.82 2.73
N PHE A 278 18.20 -10.38 1.51
CA PHE A 278 17.85 -11.28 0.42
C PHE A 278 18.98 -12.25 0.10
N THR A 279 20.23 -11.79 0.07
CA THR A 279 21.42 -12.64 -0.13
C THR A 279 21.64 -13.60 1.03
N ARG A 280 21.46 -13.15 2.28
CA ARG A 280 21.59 -13.97 3.49
C ARG A 280 20.58 -15.12 3.52
N LEU A 281 19.36 -14.88 3.05
CA LEU A 281 18.29 -15.88 2.97
C LEU A 281 18.41 -16.80 1.75
N GLN A 282 18.84 -16.28 0.59
CA GLN A 282 19.13 -17.09 -0.60
C GLN A 282 20.29 -18.05 -0.41
N ARG A 283 21.25 -17.72 0.48
CA ARG A 283 22.22 -18.68 0.99
C ARG A 283 21.48 -19.74 1.79
N ARG A 284 20.98 -20.77 1.08
CA ARG A 284 20.78 -22.11 1.62
C ARG A 284 21.97 -22.37 2.51
N GLY A 285 21.71 -22.62 3.80
CA GLY A 285 22.80 -22.83 4.72
C GLY A 285 23.67 -23.93 4.13
N GLN A 286 24.97 -23.66 3.91
CA GLN A 286 25.91 -24.75 4.04
C GLN A 286 25.52 -25.42 5.37
N PRO A 287 25.16 -26.71 5.37
CA PRO A 287 24.90 -27.38 6.63
C PRO A 287 26.11 -27.08 7.49
N VAL A 288 25.89 -26.62 8.73
CA VAL A 288 26.98 -26.43 9.68
C VAL A 288 27.73 -27.74 9.67
N VAL A 289 28.94 -27.74 9.09
CA VAL A 289 29.66 -28.97 8.82
C VAL A 289 30.00 -29.51 10.19
N GLY A 290 29.24 -30.51 10.64
CA GLY A 290 29.51 -31.21 11.88
C GLY A 290 30.94 -31.70 11.76
N ALA A 291 31.84 -31.10 12.54
CA ALA A 291 33.23 -30.87 12.18
C ALA A 291 33.81 -32.10 11.48
N ALA A 292 34.08 -31.97 10.17
CA ALA A 292 34.43 -33.11 9.32
C ALA A 292 35.68 -33.77 9.91
N ARG A 293 35.49 -34.95 10.50
CA ARG A 293 36.58 -35.65 11.16
C ARG A 293 37.35 -36.40 10.09
N GLU A 294 38.50 -35.85 9.74
CA GLU A 294 39.46 -36.47 8.86
C GLU A 294 39.93 -37.81 9.45
N ILE A 295 39.64 -38.89 8.74
CA ILE A 295 40.14 -40.24 9.00
C ILE A 295 41.46 -40.37 8.24
N ARG A 296 42.51 -40.77 8.96
CA ARG A 296 43.86 -40.98 8.40
C ARG A 296 44.24 -42.45 8.41
N ASP A 297 45.03 -42.89 7.43
CA ASP A 297 45.61 -44.23 7.41
C ASP A 297 46.76 -44.37 8.43
N GLY A 298 47.26 -45.59 8.61
CA GLY A 298 48.43 -45.87 9.47
C GLY A 298 49.75 -45.24 8.99
N LYS A 299 49.74 -44.49 7.88
CA LYS A 299 50.86 -43.69 7.35
C LYS A 299 50.60 -42.18 7.46
N GLY A 300 49.52 -41.77 8.14
CA GLY A 300 49.16 -40.38 8.39
C GLY A 300 48.47 -39.66 7.23
N ARG A 301 48.17 -40.33 6.12
CA ARG A 301 47.49 -39.74 4.95
C ARG A 301 45.98 -39.68 5.17
N ALA A 302 45.33 -38.60 4.77
CA ALA A 302 43.88 -38.45 4.85
C ALA A 302 43.20 -39.38 3.82
N VAL A 303 42.35 -40.30 4.29
CA VAL A 303 41.64 -41.26 3.42
C VAL A 303 40.15 -40.93 3.27
N ALA A 304 39.52 -40.41 4.32
CA ALA A 304 38.10 -40.10 4.31
C ALA A 304 37.75 -38.96 5.27
N ASN A 305 36.64 -38.27 5.01
CA ASN A 305 36.00 -37.35 5.93
C ASN A 305 34.73 -37.99 6.50
N LEU A 306 34.67 -38.12 7.83
CA LEU A 306 33.45 -38.49 8.54
C LEU A 306 32.66 -37.24 8.92
N ILE A 307 31.47 -37.08 8.33
CA ILE A 307 30.53 -36.02 8.64
C ILE A 307 29.33 -36.63 9.37
N VAL A 308 29.11 -36.25 10.62
CA VAL A 308 27.95 -36.69 11.41
C VAL A 308 26.98 -35.53 11.57
N THR A 309 25.76 -35.68 11.06
CA THR A 309 24.72 -34.64 11.12
C THR A 309 23.38 -35.27 11.52
N LYS A 310 22.81 -34.83 12.65
CA LYS A 310 21.50 -35.27 13.17
C LYS A 310 21.31 -36.81 13.15
N GLY A 311 22.29 -37.54 13.68
CA GLY A 311 22.27 -39.01 13.77
C GLY A 311 22.58 -39.76 12.46
N LYS A 312 22.75 -39.06 11.33
CA LYS A 312 23.22 -39.66 10.07
C LYS A 312 24.72 -39.43 9.92
N ALA A 313 25.49 -40.51 9.79
CA ALA A 313 26.89 -40.47 9.42
C ALA A 313 27.02 -40.58 7.89
N ARG A 314 27.88 -39.75 7.31
CA ARG A 314 28.33 -39.82 5.92
C ARG A 314 29.84 -39.90 5.92
N VAL A 315 30.39 -40.81 5.12
CA VAL A 315 31.83 -40.94 4.88
C VAL A 315 32.09 -40.55 3.44
N ASP A 316 32.87 -39.50 3.23
CA ASP A 316 33.29 -39.04 1.90
C ASP A 316 34.78 -39.35 1.72
N PHE A 317 35.12 -40.24 0.80
CA PHE A 317 36.51 -40.61 0.51
C PHE A 317 37.23 -39.51 -0.28
N LEU A 318 38.47 -39.21 0.09
CA LEU A 318 39.20 -38.01 -0.38
C LEU A 318 40.03 -38.24 -1.66
N GLU A 319 40.47 -39.47 -1.89
CA GLU A 319 41.20 -39.89 -3.09
C GLU A 319 40.54 -41.16 -3.66
N LYS A 320 40.96 -41.57 -4.87
CA LYS A 320 40.73 -42.95 -5.33
C LYS A 320 41.51 -43.90 -4.42
N ILE A 321 40.87 -44.36 -3.35
CA ILE A 321 41.32 -45.54 -2.60
C ILE A 321 41.34 -46.71 -3.58
N ALA A 322 42.27 -47.65 -3.38
CA ALA A 322 42.52 -48.77 -4.28
C ALA A 322 41.21 -49.43 -4.78
N ASP A 323 41.15 -49.68 -6.09
CA ASP A 323 39.96 -50.20 -6.77
C ASP A 323 39.41 -51.44 -6.02
N GLY A 324 38.15 -51.38 -5.60
CA GLY A 324 37.49 -52.43 -4.80
C GLY A 324 37.43 -52.21 -3.28
N PHE A 325 38.00 -51.13 -2.72
CA PHE A 325 37.87 -50.85 -1.29
C PHE A 325 36.42 -50.56 -0.84
N GLU A 326 35.58 -50.03 -1.74
CA GLU A 326 34.16 -49.80 -1.48
C GLU A 326 33.40 -51.11 -1.25
N ASP A 327 33.68 -52.13 -2.06
CA ASP A 327 33.09 -53.47 -1.93
C ASP A 327 33.59 -54.17 -0.65
N PHE A 328 34.90 -54.12 -0.38
CA PHE A 328 35.49 -54.65 0.86
C PHE A 328 34.89 -54.01 2.12
N LEU A 329 34.69 -52.69 2.11
CA LEU A 329 34.02 -52.00 3.22
C LEU A 329 32.56 -52.43 3.36
N GLY A 330 31.86 -52.68 2.24
CA GLY A 330 30.51 -53.24 2.22
C GLY A 330 30.42 -54.61 2.91
N GLU A 331 31.37 -55.50 2.63
CA GLU A 331 31.43 -56.84 3.24
C GLU A 331 31.86 -56.84 4.72
N GLU A 332 32.76 -55.93 5.12
CA GLU A 332 33.24 -55.84 6.51
C GLU A 332 32.35 -54.99 7.43
N LEU A 333 31.50 -54.10 6.90
CA LEU A 333 30.60 -53.25 7.70
C LEU A 333 29.71 -54.05 8.70
N PRO A 334 29.08 -55.17 8.31
CA PRO A 334 28.34 -56.03 9.25
C PRO A 334 29.22 -56.58 10.38
N ARG A 335 30.43 -57.06 10.06
CA ARG A 335 31.40 -57.61 11.04
C ARG A 335 31.89 -56.54 12.00
N LEU A 336 32.17 -55.33 11.49
CA LEU A 336 32.53 -54.17 12.30
C LEU A 336 31.39 -53.75 13.23
N LEU A 337 30.13 -53.84 12.78
CA LEU A 337 28.96 -53.55 13.61
C LEU A 337 28.76 -54.59 14.73
N GLU A 338 28.95 -55.87 14.44
CA GLU A 338 28.93 -56.94 15.44
C GLU A 338 30.05 -56.77 16.47
N ARG A 339 31.28 -56.53 16.00
CA ARG A 339 32.43 -56.26 16.87
C ARG A 339 32.22 -55.02 17.74
N PHE A 340 31.66 -53.94 17.20
CA PHE A 340 31.32 -52.74 17.97
C PHE A 340 30.27 -53.01 19.05
N LYS A 341 29.26 -53.86 18.78
CA LYS A 341 28.29 -54.32 19.79
C LYS A 341 28.94 -55.17 20.88
N GLN A 342 29.90 -56.03 20.52
CA GLN A 342 30.64 -56.86 21.47
C GLN A 342 31.59 -56.02 22.35
N GLU A 343 32.32 -55.07 21.77
CA GLU A 343 33.29 -54.22 22.48
C GLU A 343 32.64 -53.15 23.39
N ARG A 344 31.39 -52.74 23.13
CA ARG A 344 30.65 -51.81 24.01
C ARG A 344 29.66 -52.48 24.98
N GLY A 345 29.32 -53.74 24.77
CA GLY A 345 28.24 -54.41 25.51
C GLY A 345 26.86 -53.79 25.24
N PRO A 346 25.78 -54.35 25.82
CA PRO A 346 24.45 -53.76 25.73
C PRO A 346 24.44 -52.43 26.50
N ALA A 347 24.29 -51.32 25.78
CA ALA A 347 23.99 -50.04 26.41
C ALA A 347 22.62 -50.13 27.08
N ALA A 348 22.58 -49.97 28.40
CA ALA A 348 21.34 -49.95 29.17
C ALA A 348 20.45 -48.77 28.75
N GLY A 349 19.14 -49.01 28.65
CA GLY A 349 18.12 -47.95 28.60
C GLY A 349 17.54 -47.62 27.22
N GLN A 350 16.71 -48.53 26.69
CA GLN A 350 15.50 -48.16 25.93
C GLN A 350 14.38 -49.14 26.33
N ASP A 351 13.62 -48.76 27.36
CA ASP A 351 12.20 -49.06 27.52
C ASP A 351 11.41 -47.79 27.14
#